data_AF-A0A3B1EA04-F1
#
_entry.id   AF-A0A3B1EA04-F1
#
_cell.length_a   1.000
_cell.length_b   1.000
_cell.length_c   1.000
_cell.angle_alpha   90.00
_cell.angle_beta   90.00
_cell.angle_gamma   90.00
#
_symmetry.space_group_name_H-M   'P 1'
#
loop_
_entity.id
_entity.type
_entity.pdbx_description
1 polymer ?
#
loop_
_entity_poly.entity_id
_entity_poly.type
_entity_poly.pdbx_seq_one_letter_code
_entity_poly.pdbx_strand_id
1 'polypeptide(L)'
;MISGRREFILGTTRTTGLLVLSGLIWSAYVDEITANKLILRPPAALKEEDFLSTCIKCGMCVEACPFNTLVLAKPGSNKPLGTPYFEPRQIPCYMCPDIPCVPVCPTGALDATSVSTNKKLDINKSKMGVAIVDDKNCIAFWGIQCDACYRACPLMDEAIYLKYEKNERTGKHAFLKPIVNSDICTGCGLCEHACVTKEAAIIVLPRKVALGEVGNHYIKGWDKKDEIRIKKSKNQTTKTKISEKSALDSLNETKDLY
;
A
#
# COMPACT_ATOMS: atom_id res chain seq x y z
N MET A 1 -42.93 -22.09 -45.15
CA MET A 1 -41.79 -22.80 -44.55
C MET A 1 -40.55 -21.95 -44.74
N ILE A 2 -39.93 -21.51 -43.65
CA ILE A 2 -38.69 -20.73 -43.72
C ILE A 2 -37.56 -21.69 -44.14
N SER A 3 -36.77 -21.32 -45.15
CA SER A 3 -35.63 -22.12 -45.64
C SER A 3 -34.61 -22.36 -44.51
N GLY A 4 -34.08 -23.59 -44.39
CA GLY A 4 -33.11 -23.95 -43.35
C GLY A 4 -31.84 -23.07 -43.32
N ARG A 5 -31.52 -22.37 -44.42
CA ARG A 5 -30.45 -21.36 -44.46
C ARG A 5 -30.77 -20.13 -43.61
N ARG A 6 -32.02 -19.66 -43.60
CA ARG A 6 -32.46 -18.47 -42.86
C ARG A 6 -32.54 -18.75 -41.37
N GLU A 7 -32.92 -19.97 -40.99
CA GLU A 7 -32.94 -20.43 -39.60
C GLU A 7 -31.52 -20.58 -39.04
N PHE A 8 -30.58 -21.11 -39.83
CA PHE A 8 -29.16 -21.16 -39.47
C PHE A 8 -28.54 -19.76 -39.25
N ILE A 9 -28.80 -18.80 -40.15
CA ILE A 9 -28.30 -17.43 -40.02
C ILE A 9 -28.88 -16.75 -38.77
N LEU A 10 -30.20 -16.82 -38.57
CA LEU A 10 -30.85 -16.24 -37.39
C LEU A 10 -30.40 -16.88 -36.08
N GLY A 11 -30.21 -18.21 -36.07
CA GLY A 11 -29.67 -18.93 -34.92
C GLY A 11 -28.27 -18.47 -34.56
N THR A 12 -27.39 -18.34 -35.57
CA THR A 12 -26.00 -17.90 -35.39
C THR A 12 -25.92 -16.45 -34.90
N THR A 13 -26.75 -15.53 -35.42
CA THR A 13 -26.77 -14.14 -34.94
C THR A 13 -27.23 -14.06 -33.49
N ARG A 14 -28.22 -14.85 -33.08
CA ARG A 14 -28.73 -14.88 -31.70
C ARG A 14 -27.69 -15.42 -30.72
N THR A 15 -27.03 -16.54 -31.06
CA THR A 15 -25.98 -17.12 -30.21
C THR A 15 -24.79 -16.19 -30.09
N THR A 16 -24.36 -15.57 -31.21
CA THR A 16 -23.27 -14.60 -31.20
C THR A 16 -23.63 -13.38 -30.36
N GLY A 17 -24.83 -12.83 -30.49
CA GLY A 17 -25.30 -11.72 -29.66
C GLY A 17 -25.32 -12.05 -28.17
N LEU A 18 -25.77 -13.25 -27.79
CA LEU A 18 -25.76 -13.70 -26.39
C LEU A 18 -24.33 -13.86 -25.85
N LEU A 19 -23.42 -14.43 -26.63
CA LEU A 19 -22.01 -14.58 -26.24
C LEU A 19 -21.30 -13.24 -26.09
N VAL A 20 -21.60 -12.27 -26.96
CA VAL A 20 -21.04 -10.92 -26.85
C VAL A 20 -21.57 -10.22 -25.61
N LEU A 21 -22.89 -10.26 -25.35
CA LEU A 21 -23.47 -9.65 -24.16
C LEU A 21 -22.97 -10.29 -22.87
N SER A 22 -22.90 -11.63 -22.82
CA SER A 22 -22.36 -12.33 -21.65
C SER A 22 -20.87 -12.03 -21.46
N GLY A 23 -20.09 -11.94 -22.54
CA GLY A 23 -18.68 -11.55 -22.49
C GLY A 23 -18.48 -10.13 -21.96
N LEU A 24 -19.33 -9.17 -22.38
CA LEU A 24 -19.27 -7.79 -21.89
C LEU A 24 -19.66 -7.68 -20.41
N ILE A 25 -20.73 -8.39 -19.99
CA ILE A 25 -21.15 -8.43 -18.59
C ILE A 25 -20.04 -9.07 -17.73
N TRP A 26 -19.45 -10.18 -18.19
CA TRP A 26 -18.35 -10.84 -17.49
C TRP A 26 -17.12 -9.96 -17.40
N SER A 27 -16.76 -9.25 -18.48
CA SER A 27 -15.63 -8.30 -18.48
C SER A 27 -15.83 -7.20 -17.45
N ALA A 28 -17.01 -6.57 -17.42
CA ALA A 28 -17.33 -5.53 -16.45
C ALA A 28 -17.27 -6.04 -15.00
N TYR A 29 -17.73 -7.28 -14.77
CA TYR A 29 -17.66 -7.92 -13.46
C TYR A 29 -16.22 -8.25 -13.04
N VAL A 30 -15.38 -8.73 -13.96
CA VAL A 30 -13.96 -9.02 -13.67
C VAL A 30 -13.21 -7.74 -13.32
N ASP A 31 -13.39 -6.65 -14.06
CA ASP A 31 -12.74 -5.38 -13.78
C ASP A 31 -13.04 -4.88 -12.36
N GLU A 32 -14.28 -5.07 -11.89
CA GLU A 32 -14.70 -4.70 -10.55
C GLU A 32 -14.10 -5.58 -9.44
N ILE A 33 -13.78 -6.84 -9.73
CA ILE A 33 -13.14 -7.75 -8.78
C ILE A 33 -11.64 -7.49 -8.68
N THR A 34 -11.02 -6.87 -9.69
CA THR A 34 -9.58 -6.65 -9.67
C THR A 34 -9.15 -5.66 -8.58
N ALA A 35 -7.99 -5.95 -7.99
CA ALA A 35 -7.44 -5.20 -6.86
C ALA A 35 -7.10 -3.76 -7.28
N ASN A 36 -7.81 -2.78 -6.72
CA ASN A 36 -7.40 -1.39 -6.81
C ASN A 36 -6.20 -1.15 -5.88
N LYS A 37 -5.10 -0.69 -6.45
CA LYS A 37 -3.78 -0.57 -5.78
C LYS A 37 -3.78 0.45 -4.64
N LEU A 38 -4.77 1.33 -4.55
CA LEU A 38 -4.83 2.43 -3.58
C LEU A 38 -5.70 2.13 -2.35
N ILE A 39 -6.19 0.91 -2.18
CA ILE A 39 -7.08 0.56 -1.06
C ILE A 39 -6.29 0.31 0.22
N LEU A 40 -6.74 0.92 1.32
CA LEU A 40 -6.27 0.62 2.67
C LEU A 40 -7.13 -0.46 3.32
N ARG A 41 -6.46 -1.48 3.86
CA ARG A 41 -7.08 -2.64 4.50
C ARG A 41 -7.06 -2.50 6.03
N PRO A 42 -7.98 -3.17 6.74
CA PRO A 42 -7.99 -3.20 8.21
C PRO A 42 -6.64 -3.59 8.82
N PRO A 43 -6.41 -3.32 10.12
CA PRO A 43 -5.19 -3.76 10.78
C PRO A 43 -5.03 -5.27 10.68
N ALA A 44 -3.78 -5.72 10.60
CA ALA A 44 -3.41 -7.14 10.49
C ALA A 44 -3.85 -7.85 9.20
N ALA A 45 -4.27 -7.11 8.16
CA ALA A 45 -4.56 -7.73 6.87
C ALA A 45 -3.33 -8.41 6.27
N LEU A 46 -3.53 -9.59 5.70
CA LEU A 46 -2.54 -10.24 4.86
C LEU A 46 -2.18 -9.37 3.64
N LYS A 47 -1.15 -9.77 2.89
CA LYS A 47 -0.84 -9.15 1.60
C LYS A 47 -2.07 -9.23 0.71
N GLU A 48 -2.29 -8.21 -0.13
CA GLU A 48 -3.53 -8.05 -0.89
C GLU A 48 -3.97 -9.33 -1.65
N GLU A 49 -3.03 -10.03 -2.30
CA GLU A 49 -3.32 -11.28 -3.04
C GLU A 49 -3.80 -12.42 -2.12
N ASP A 50 -3.13 -12.60 -0.97
CA ASP A 50 -3.48 -13.60 0.04
C ASP A 50 -4.77 -13.21 0.79
N PHE A 51 -4.97 -11.91 1.01
CA PHE A 51 -6.16 -11.37 1.66
C PHE A 51 -7.41 -11.63 0.81
N LEU A 52 -7.35 -11.34 -0.50
CA LEU A 52 -8.48 -11.53 -1.41
C LEU A 52 -8.87 -13.00 -1.58
N SER A 53 -7.91 -13.92 -1.49
CA SER A 53 -8.18 -15.37 -1.57
C SER A 53 -8.69 -15.96 -0.25
N THR A 54 -8.33 -15.38 0.89
CA THR A 54 -8.69 -15.88 2.23
C THR A 54 -9.98 -15.23 2.77
N CYS A 55 -10.32 -14.02 2.35
CA CYS A 55 -11.48 -13.29 2.84
C CYS A 55 -12.80 -13.86 2.26
N ILE A 56 -13.64 -14.43 3.12
CA ILE A 56 -14.99 -14.91 2.76
C ILE A 56 -16.06 -13.82 2.74
N LYS A 57 -15.69 -12.54 2.89
CA LYS A 57 -16.60 -11.39 2.76
C LYS A 57 -17.78 -11.42 3.76
N CYS A 58 -17.55 -11.98 4.95
CA CYS A 58 -18.57 -12.17 5.98
C CYS A 58 -18.98 -10.88 6.72
N GLY A 59 -18.19 -9.80 6.64
CA GLY A 59 -18.52 -8.52 7.27
C GLY A 59 -18.31 -8.44 8.79
N MET A 60 -17.96 -9.51 9.48
CA MET A 60 -17.81 -9.50 10.95
C MET A 60 -16.77 -8.48 11.45
N CYS A 61 -15.69 -8.24 10.70
CA CYS A 61 -14.71 -7.21 11.06
C CYS A 61 -15.29 -5.78 11.02
N VAL A 62 -16.26 -5.52 10.13
CA VAL A 62 -16.94 -4.23 10.00
C VAL A 62 -17.89 -4.02 11.18
N GLU A 63 -18.66 -5.04 11.53
CA GLU A 63 -19.58 -5.00 12.68
C GLU A 63 -18.83 -4.88 14.01
N ALA A 64 -17.69 -5.55 14.16
CA ALA A 64 -16.86 -5.47 15.36
C ALA A 64 -16.11 -4.13 15.50
N CYS A 65 -16.11 -3.26 14.49
CA CYS A 65 -15.43 -1.98 14.56
C CYS A 65 -16.28 -0.93 15.32
N PRO A 66 -15.89 -0.48 16.52
CA PRO A 66 -16.72 0.40 17.34
C PRO A 66 -16.91 1.80 16.73
N PHE A 67 -16.03 2.21 15.82
CA PHE A 67 -16.03 3.55 15.21
C PHE A 67 -16.60 3.57 13.79
N ASN A 68 -17.11 2.43 13.28
CA ASN A 68 -17.57 2.32 11.89
C ASN A 68 -16.52 2.78 10.85
N THR A 69 -15.23 2.64 11.17
CA THR A 69 -14.11 2.96 10.27
C THR A 69 -14.14 2.07 9.03
N LEU A 70 -14.46 0.79 9.22
CA LEU A 70 -14.44 -0.19 8.14
C LEU A 70 -15.76 -0.20 7.41
N VAL A 71 -15.71 -0.26 6.09
CA VAL A 71 -16.87 -0.37 5.20
C VAL A 71 -16.65 -1.49 4.18
N LEU A 72 -17.72 -2.16 3.78
CA LEU A 72 -17.66 -3.15 2.70
C LEU A 72 -17.73 -2.45 1.35
N ALA A 73 -16.85 -2.87 0.43
CA ALA A 73 -16.91 -2.44 -0.97
C ALA A 73 -18.25 -2.82 -1.60
N LYS A 74 -18.96 -1.80 -2.10
CA LYS A 74 -20.25 -1.92 -2.80
C LYS A 74 -20.04 -2.04 -4.31
N PRO A 75 -21.04 -2.57 -5.05
CA PRO A 75 -21.03 -2.51 -6.51
C PRO A 75 -20.86 -1.07 -7.02
N GLY A 76 -20.07 -0.86 -8.06
CA GLY A 76 -19.72 0.44 -8.64
C GLY A 76 -18.59 1.19 -7.94
N SER A 77 -17.96 0.64 -6.89
CA SER A 77 -16.94 1.36 -6.11
C SER A 77 -15.51 1.24 -6.64
N ASN A 78 -15.26 0.47 -7.71
CA ASN A 78 -13.92 0.14 -8.22
C ASN A 78 -12.99 -0.40 -7.12
N LYS A 79 -13.56 -1.22 -6.22
CA LYS A 79 -12.87 -1.88 -5.11
C LYS A 79 -13.35 -3.33 -5.08
N PRO A 80 -12.50 -4.31 -4.67
CA PRO A 80 -12.88 -5.72 -4.67
C PRO A 80 -14.17 -5.96 -3.89
N LEU A 81 -15.23 -6.35 -4.59
CA LEU A 81 -16.59 -6.41 -4.08
C LEU A 81 -16.68 -7.22 -2.77
N GLY A 82 -17.35 -6.66 -1.76
CA GLY A 82 -17.61 -7.30 -0.48
C GLY A 82 -16.40 -7.42 0.46
N THR A 83 -15.27 -6.80 0.11
CA THR A 83 -14.10 -6.77 0.99
C THR A 83 -14.06 -5.52 1.86
N PRO A 84 -13.57 -5.60 3.11
CA PRO A 84 -13.49 -4.46 4.00
C PRO A 84 -12.35 -3.52 3.62
N TYR A 85 -12.61 -2.22 3.71
CA TYR A 85 -11.63 -1.15 3.54
C TYR A 85 -11.99 0.05 4.42
N PHE A 86 -11.11 1.05 4.50
CA PHE A 86 -11.45 2.33 5.10
C PHE A 86 -10.83 3.49 4.32
N GLU A 87 -11.41 4.68 4.51
CA GLU A 87 -10.95 5.93 3.89
C GLU A 87 -10.53 6.91 5.00
N PRO A 88 -9.21 7.07 5.24
CA PRO A 88 -8.66 7.90 6.31
C PRO A 88 -9.27 9.29 6.42
N ARG A 89 -9.46 9.97 5.28
CA ARG A 89 -10.02 11.32 5.23
C ARG A 89 -11.42 11.40 5.86
N GLN A 90 -12.25 10.38 5.68
CA GLN A 90 -13.61 10.35 6.22
C GLN A 90 -13.63 9.88 7.67
N ILE A 91 -13.24 8.62 7.90
CA ILE A 91 -13.22 8.00 9.23
C ILE A 91 -11.91 7.19 9.32
N PRO A 92 -10.91 7.66 10.07
CA PRO A 92 -9.64 6.96 10.22
C PRO A 92 -9.77 5.77 11.17
N CYS A 93 -8.72 4.96 11.24
CA CYS A 93 -8.58 3.94 12.27
C CYS A 93 -8.11 4.57 13.59
N TYR A 94 -8.93 4.46 14.63
CA TYR A 94 -8.65 5.00 15.97
C TYR A 94 -7.71 4.13 16.82
N MET A 95 -7.05 3.13 16.22
CA MET A 95 -6.05 2.27 16.88
C MET A 95 -6.51 1.69 18.23
N CYS A 96 -7.64 0.97 18.23
CA CYS A 96 -8.16 0.31 19.43
C CYS A 96 -7.13 -0.67 20.03
N PRO A 97 -6.83 -0.61 21.35
CA PRO A 97 -5.85 -1.51 21.98
C PRO A 97 -6.18 -3.00 21.82
N ASP A 98 -7.46 -3.36 21.92
CA ASP A 98 -7.92 -4.75 21.82
C ASP A 98 -8.16 -5.22 20.38
N ILE A 99 -8.01 -4.33 19.39
CA ILE A 99 -8.15 -4.59 17.95
C ILE A 99 -9.36 -5.50 17.62
N PRO A 100 -10.59 -5.16 18.03
CA PRO A 100 -11.73 -6.09 17.98
C PRO A 100 -12.05 -6.63 16.59
N CYS A 101 -11.68 -5.92 15.52
CA CYS A 101 -11.88 -6.35 14.14
C CYS A 101 -11.02 -7.56 13.72
N VAL A 102 -9.90 -7.84 14.41
CA VAL A 102 -8.96 -8.91 14.01
C VAL A 102 -9.35 -10.29 14.59
N PRO A 103 -9.57 -10.45 15.91
CA PRO A 103 -9.91 -11.75 16.50
C PRO A 103 -11.21 -12.37 15.98
N VAL A 104 -12.14 -11.54 15.49
CA VAL A 104 -13.42 -12.00 14.93
C VAL A 104 -13.30 -12.60 13.53
N CYS A 105 -12.13 -12.53 12.89
CA CYS A 105 -11.92 -13.07 11.55
C CYS A 105 -11.84 -14.61 11.58
N PRO A 106 -12.81 -15.34 11.00
CA PRO A 106 -12.86 -16.81 11.10
C PRO A 106 -11.88 -17.49 10.15
N THR A 107 -11.49 -16.82 9.07
CA THR A 107 -10.62 -17.40 8.04
C THR A 107 -9.15 -17.06 8.20
N GLY A 108 -8.80 -16.17 9.14
CA GLY A 108 -7.43 -15.68 9.28
C GLY A 108 -7.00 -14.72 8.16
N ALA A 109 -7.94 -14.14 7.40
CA ALA A 109 -7.62 -13.05 6.46
C ALA A 109 -7.02 -11.83 7.17
N LEU A 110 -7.38 -11.64 8.44
CA LEU A 110 -6.71 -10.75 9.38
C LEU A 110 -5.89 -11.60 10.35
N ASP A 111 -4.56 -11.51 10.25
CA ASP A 111 -3.63 -12.35 10.99
C ASP A 111 -3.28 -11.72 12.34
N ALA A 112 -3.93 -12.19 13.41
CA ALA A 112 -3.66 -11.74 14.78
C ALA A 112 -2.18 -11.88 15.19
N THR A 113 -1.43 -12.81 14.61
CA THR A 113 -0.01 -13.00 14.96
C THR A 113 0.86 -11.85 14.47
N SER A 114 0.49 -11.22 13.34
CA SER A 114 1.19 -10.05 12.79
C SER A 114 1.13 -8.82 13.69
N VAL A 115 0.08 -8.73 14.52
CA VAL A 115 -0.18 -7.64 15.48
C VAL A 115 -0.09 -8.12 16.93
N SER A 116 0.69 -9.16 17.20
CA SER A 116 0.89 -9.68 18.55
C SER A 116 2.33 -9.47 19.06
N THR A 117 2.44 -9.12 20.35
CA THR A 117 3.70 -9.05 21.11
C THR A 117 3.54 -9.90 22.37
N ASN A 118 4.40 -10.92 22.55
CA ASN A 118 4.35 -11.79 23.74
C ASN A 118 2.95 -12.40 24.03
N LYS A 119 2.25 -12.83 22.98
CA LYS A 119 0.87 -13.37 23.01
C LYS A 119 -0.22 -12.37 23.43
N LYS A 120 0.06 -11.06 23.43
CA LYS A 120 -0.92 -9.99 23.60
C LYS A 120 -1.03 -9.18 22.31
N LEU A 121 -2.23 -8.68 22.01
CA LEU A 121 -2.46 -7.81 20.86
C LEU A 121 -1.76 -6.47 21.08
N ASP A 122 -1.14 -5.96 20.03
CA ASP A 122 -0.36 -4.74 19.98
C ASP A 122 -0.61 -4.02 18.66
N ILE A 123 -1.49 -3.02 18.72
CA ILE A 123 -1.95 -2.27 17.55
C ILE A 123 -0.83 -1.46 16.88
N ASN A 124 0.25 -1.16 17.60
CA ASN A 124 1.37 -0.37 17.09
C ASN A 124 2.19 -1.14 16.05
N LYS A 125 2.04 -2.48 15.99
CA LYS A 125 2.65 -3.32 14.95
C LYS A 125 1.85 -3.39 13.66
N SER A 126 0.65 -2.82 13.62
CA SER A 126 -0.19 -2.86 12.42
C SER A 126 0.49 -2.16 11.24
N LYS A 127 0.29 -2.70 10.04
CA LYS A 127 0.91 -2.20 8.79
C LYS A 127 -0.14 -1.99 7.69
N MET A 128 -1.11 -1.12 7.96
CA MET A 128 -2.22 -0.81 7.03
C MET A 128 -1.73 0.03 5.84
N GLY A 129 -0.82 0.97 6.09
CA GLY A 129 -0.30 1.90 5.07
C GLY A 129 0.89 2.71 5.58
N VAL A 130 1.29 3.73 4.83
CA VAL A 130 2.29 4.74 5.21
C VAL A 130 1.77 6.12 4.84
N ALA A 131 1.91 7.07 5.75
CA ALA A 131 1.59 8.46 5.48
C ALA A 131 2.71 9.15 4.68
N ILE A 132 2.34 9.91 3.67
CA ILE A 132 3.23 10.68 2.80
C ILE A 132 2.79 12.14 2.84
N VAL A 133 3.74 13.05 3.03
CA VAL A 133 3.49 14.49 3.08
C VAL A 133 3.77 15.11 1.71
N ASP A 134 2.87 15.98 1.26
CA ASP A 134 3.07 16.89 0.15
C ASP A 134 3.68 18.20 0.66
N ASP A 135 5.00 18.29 0.54
CA ASP A 135 5.79 19.43 0.96
C ASP A 135 5.36 20.75 0.30
N LYS A 136 4.74 20.72 -0.89
CA LYS A 136 4.34 21.94 -1.61
C LYS A 136 3.03 22.51 -1.11
N ASN A 137 2.10 21.67 -0.66
CA ASN A 137 0.78 22.09 -0.21
C ASN A 137 0.62 22.03 1.32
N CYS A 138 1.59 21.47 2.04
CA CYS A 138 1.60 21.48 3.49
C CYS A 138 1.93 22.89 4.03
N ILE A 139 0.97 23.48 4.75
CA ILE A 139 1.12 24.84 5.31
C ILE A 139 2.28 24.95 6.33
N ALA A 140 2.69 23.83 6.95
CA ALA A 140 3.85 23.79 7.81
C ALA A 140 5.16 24.08 7.05
N PHE A 141 5.24 23.66 5.78
CA PHE A 141 6.37 23.98 4.89
C PHE A 141 6.33 25.43 4.39
N TRP A 142 5.18 26.09 4.43
CA TRP A 142 5.05 27.53 4.14
C TRP A 142 5.46 28.40 5.33
N GLY A 143 5.73 27.80 6.49
CA GLY A 143 6.17 28.49 7.71
C GLY A 143 5.04 28.90 8.62
N ILE A 144 3.83 28.37 8.40
CA ILE A 144 2.72 28.47 9.36
C ILE A 144 2.96 27.44 10.46
N GLN A 145 2.73 27.80 11.73
CA GLN A 145 2.87 26.90 12.86
C GLN A 145 1.69 25.92 12.93
N CYS A 146 1.72 24.92 12.06
CA CYS A 146 0.75 23.83 12.03
C CYS A 146 1.45 22.53 12.45
N ASP A 147 0.91 21.87 13.46
CA ASP A 147 1.35 20.57 13.98
C ASP A 147 0.17 19.59 14.16
N ALA A 148 -0.94 19.83 13.43
CA ALA A 148 -2.17 19.06 13.55
C ALA A 148 -1.95 17.56 13.29
N CYS A 149 -1.22 17.20 12.22
CA CYS A 149 -0.91 15.81 11.91
C CYS A 149 0.00 15.14 12.96
N TYR A 150 0.90 15.92 13.56
CA TYR A 150 1.82 15.45 14.59
C TYR A 150 1.05 15.15 15.90
N ARG A 151 0.22 16.08 16.36
CA ARG A 151 -0.60 15.89 17.57
C ARG A 151 -1.69 14.82 17.42
N ALA A 152 -2.20 14.63 16.21
CA ALA A 152 -3.19 13.59 15.92
C ALA A 152 -2.57 12.18 15.88
N CYS A 153 -1.26 12.05 15.80
CA CYS A 153 -0.58 10.75 15.71
C CYS A 153 -0.54 10.07 17.10
N PRO A 154 -1.08 8.85 17.26
CA PRO A 154 -0.94 8.09 18.51
C PRO A 154 0.51 7.69 18.83
N LEU A 155 1.37 7.65 17.81
CA LEU A 155 2.79 7.34 17.88
C LEU A 155 3.63 8.61 17.63
N MET A 156 3.29 9.67 18.37
CA MET A 156 3.99 10.95 18.32
C MET A 156 5.48 10.80 18.63
N ASP A 157 6.34 11.55 17.95
CA ASP A 157 7.81 11.48 17.99
C ASP A 157 8.45 10.16 17.50
N GLU A 158 7.65 9.12 17.26
CA GLU A 158 8.12 7.85 16.69
C GLU A 158 7.74 7.72 15.20
N ALA A 159 6.44 7.74 14.91
CA ALA A 159 5.91 7.61 13.55
C ALA A 159 5.89 8.94 12.80
N ILE A 160 5.62 10.06 13.50
CA ILE A 160 5.67 11.42 12.95
C ILE A 160 6.43 12.28 13.95
N TYR A 161 7.48 12.95 13.48
CA TYR A 161 8.26 13.89 14.28
C TYR A 161 8.41 15.22 13.53
N LEU A 162 8.65 16.30 14.27
CA LEU A 162 8.82 17.63 13.69
C LEU A 162 10.30 17.94 13.47
N LYS A 163 10.68 18.26 12.24
CA LYS A 163 11.98 18.82 11.91
C LYS A 163 11.90 20.34 11.96
N TYR A 164 12.60 20.90 12.93
CA TYR A 164 12.72 22.34 13.12
C TYR A 164 13.78 22.91 12.18
N GLU A 165 13.38 23.83 11.31
CA GLU A 165 14.31 24.56 10.43
C GLU A 165 14.09 26.06 10.55
N LYS A 166 15.16 26.86 10.51
CA LYS A 166 15.04 28.31 10.58
C LYS A 166 14.37 28.86 9.32
N ASN A 167 13.39 29.73 9.48
CA ASN A 167 12.80 30.44 8.34
C ASN A 167 13.72 31.58 7.90
N GLU A 168 14.44 31.39 6.78
CA GLU A 168 15.37 32.39 6.24
C GLU A 168 14.69 33.73 5.91
N ARG A 169 13.43 33.70 5.44
CA ARG A 169 12.68 34.91 5.07
C ARG A 169 12.36 35.79 6.26
N THR A 170 12.03 35.21 7.42
CA THR A 170 11.61 35.99 8.61
C THR A 170 12.67 36.08 9.69
N GLY A 171 13.66 35.19 9.69
CA GLY A 171 14.76 35.13 10.66
C GLY A 171 14.35 34.80 12.11
N LYS A 172 13.06 34.83 12.45
CA LYS A 172 12.52 34.70 13.82
C LYS A 172 11.65 33.46 14.03
N HIS A 173 10.96 32.96 13.00
CA HIS A 173 10.10 31.79 13.11
C HIS A 173 10.83 30.52 12.62
N ALA A 174 10.47 29.37 13.18
CA ALA A 174 10.92 28.06 12.70
C ALA A 174 9.82 27.39 11.87
N PHE A 175 10.22 26.71 10.80
CA PHE A 175 9.38 25.72 10.14
C PHE A 175 9.23 24.49 11.04
N LEU A 176 8.00 23.98 11.13
CA LEU A 176 7.66 22.77 11.87
C LEU A 176 7.37 21.63 10.88
N LYS A 177 8.38 21.21 10.12
CA LYS A 177 8.17 20.27 9.01
C LYS A 177 7.85 18.87 9.56
N PRO A 178 6.65 18.30 9.32
CA PRO A 178 6.36 16.94 9.75
C PRO A 178 7.12 15.95 8.88
N ILE A 179 7.89 15.06 9.51
CA ILE A 179 8.59 13.96 8.86
C ILE A 179 7.97 12.66 9.34
N VAL A 180 7.60 11.80 8.38
CA VAL A 180 7.00 10.50 8.66
C VAL A 180 8.08 9.41 8.62
N ASN A 181 8.15 8.61 9.67
CA ASN A 181 8.96 7.40 9.71
C ASN A 181 8.17 6.21 9.17
N SER A 182 8.52 5.73 7.97
CA SER A 182 7.83 4.63 7.28
C SER A 182 7.92 3.27 7.98
N ASP A 183 8.92 3.07 8.86
CA ASP A 183 9.13 1.80 9.55
C ASP A 183 8.18 1.66 10.75
N ILE A 184 7.80 2.78 11.36
CA ILE A 184 6.93 2.83 12.55
C ILE A 184 5.49 3.21 12.16
N CYS A 185 5.30 4.01 11.11
CA CYS A 185 3.98 4.42 10.65
C CYS A 185 3.09 3.20 10.36
N THR A 186 1.98 3.11 11.10
CA THR A 186 0.99 2.03 10.97
C THR A 186 0.03 2.24 9.81
N GLY A 187 -0.11 3.49 9.35
CA GLY A 187 -1.07 3.90 8.34
C GLY A 187 -2.51 4.00 8.86
N CYS A 188 -2.70 4.38 10.12
CA CYS A 188 -4.04 4.50 10.72
C CYS A 188 -4.91 5.62 10.13
N GLY A 189 -4.31 6.63 9.49
CA GLY A 189 -5.06 7.69 8.82
C GLY A 189 -5.45 8.89 9.67
N LEU A 190 -5.22 8.87 10.99
CA LEU A 190 -5.56 9.99 11.87
C LEU A 190 -4.93 11.32 11.44
N CYS A 191 -3.71 11.27 10.90
CA CYS A 191 -3.01 12.44 10.40
C CYS A 191 -3.66 13.05 9.13
N GLU A 192 -4.19 12.23 8.24
CA GLU A 192 -4.89 12.66 7.02
C GLU A 192 -6.26 13.27 7.36
N HIS A 193 -6.97 12.68 8.32
CA HIS A 193 -8.23 13.21 8.84
C HIS A 193 -8.04 14.56 9.55
N ALA A 194 -6.98 14.69 10.36
CA ALA A 194 -6.68 15.92 11.09
C ALA A 194 -6.13 17.06 10.21
N CYS A 195 -5.81 16.79 8.94
CA CYS A 195 -5.20 17.78 8.07
C CYS A 195 -6.19 18.90 7.71
N VAL A 196 -5.85 20.13 8.10
CA VAL A 196 -6.69 21.33 7.96
C VAL A 196 -6.79 21.89 6.54
N THR A 197 -6.01 21.37 5.60
CA THR A 197 -6.05 21.80 4.20
C THR A 197 -7.30 21.25 3.51
N LYS A 198 -7.76 21.94 2.45
CA LYS A 198 -8.97 21.54 1.69
C LYS A 198 -8.88 20.09 1.19
N GLU A 199 -7.80 19.80 0.45
CA GLU A 199 -7.34 18.45 0.17
C GLU A 199 -6.18 18.15 1.11
N ALA A 200 -6.15 16.96 1.70
CA ALA A 200 -5.14 16.63 2.71
C ALA A 200 -3.73 16.72 2.12
N ALA A 201 -2.86 17.54 2.71
CA ALA A 201 -1.45 17.60 2.34
C ALA A 201 -0.64 16.44 2.93
N ILE A 202 -1.25 15.56 3.73
CA ILE A 202 -0.68 14.30 4.18
C ILE A 202 -1.69 13.20 3.89
N ILE A 203 -1.29 12.21 3.09
CA ILE A 203 -2.15 11.13 2.62
C ILE A 203 -1.57 9.78 3.02
N VAL A 204 -2.41 8.84 3.38
CA VAL A 204 -2.00 7.46 3.68
C VAL A 204 -2.18 6.60 2.44
N LEU A 205 -1.12 5.92 2.04
CA LEU A 205 -1.09 5.03 0.89
C LEU A 205 -0.70 3.61 1.31
N PRO A 206 -1.14 2.57 0.58
CA PRO A 206 -0.68 1.22 0.82
C PRO A 206 0.85 1.12 0.71
N ARG A 207 1.47 0.32 1.57
CA ARG A 207 2.94 0.25 1.68
C ARG A 207 3.64 -0.08 0.36
N LYS A 208 3.03 -0.95 -0.47
CA LYS A 208 3.53 -1.35 -1.79
C LYS A 208 3.52 -0.21 -2.81
N VAL A 209 2.67 0.81 -2.61
CA VAL A 209 2.59 2.00 -3.47
C VAL A 209 3.48 3.11 -2.93
N ALA A 210 3.50 3.31 -1.62
CA ALA A 210 4.23 4.38 -0.96
C ALA A 210 5.76 4.16 -0.92
N LEU A 211 6.19 2.91 -0.73
CA LEU A 211 7.59 2.57 -0.49
C LEU A 211 8.24 1.99 -1.76
N GLY A 212 9.45 2.46 -2.05
CA GLY A 212 10.31 1.86 -3.06
C GLY A 212 11.00 0.59 -2.55
N GLU A 213 11.44 -0.25 -3.48
CA GLU A 213 12.31 -1.38 -3.22
C GLU A 213 13.66 -1.12 -3.91
N VAL A 214 14.76 -1.25 -3.16
CA VAL A 214 16.09 -1.12 -3.76
C VAL A 214 16.46 -2.44 -4.43
N GLY A 215 17.12 -2.41 -5.60
CA GLY A 215 17.57 -3.63 -6.28
C GLY A 215 18.72 -4.33 -5.55
N ASN A 216 19.12 -5.51 -6.03
CA ASN A 216 20.23 -6.30 -5.45
C ASN A 216 21.63 -5.68 -5.66
N HIS A 217 21.72 -4.62 -6.46
CA HIS A 217 22.99 -3.95 -6.78
C HIS A 217 23.47 -2.96 -5.70
N TYR A 218 22.56 -2.52 -4.83
CA TYR A 218 22.86 -1.56 -3.77
C TYR A 218 22.65 -2.22 -2.42
N ILE A 219 23.74 -2.39 -1.67
CA ILE A 219 23.74 -3.00 -0.34
C ILE A 219 24.19 -2.00 0.70
N LYS A 220 23.46 -1.92 1.80
CA LYS A 220 23.87 -1.22 3.01
C LYS A 220 24.85 -2.11 3.77
N GLY A 221 26.15 -1.88 3.59
CA GLY A 221 27.21 -2.67 4.24
C GLY A 221 27.21 -2.63 5.77
N TRP A 222 26.37 -1.80 6.39
CA TRP A 222 26.19 -1.74 7.85
C TRP A 222 24.93 -2.49 8.34
N ASP A 223 24.07 -2.99 7.44
CA ASP A 223 22.87 -3.77 7.80
C ASP A 223 23.05 -5.24 7.43
N LYS A 224 23.24 -6.08 8.44
CA LYS A 224 23.39 -7.54 8.28
C LYS A 224 22.19 -8.20 7.58
N LYS A 225 20.98 -7.65 7.72
CA LYS A 225 19.80 -8.19 7.03
C LYS A 225 19.85 -7.92 5.53
N ASP A 226 20.42 -6.78 5.14
CA ASP A 226 20.55 -6.38 3.75
C ASP A 226 21.63 -7.20 3.02
N GLU A 227 22.72 -7.56 3.71
CA GLU A 227 23.75 -8.45 3.18
C GLU A 227 23.22 -9.85 2.81
N ILE A 228 22.23 -10.37 3.55
CA ILE A 228 21.61 -11.68 3.25
C ILE A 228 20.95 -11.68 1.86
N ARG A 229 20.53 -10.52 1.35
CA ARG A 229 19.89 -10.38 0.04
C ARG A 229 20.82 -10.77 -1.11
N ILE A 230 22.12 -10.50 -0.97
CA ILE A 230 23.16 -10.89 -1.95
C ILE A 230 23.21 -12.40 -2.10
N LYS A 231 23.10 -13.16 -1.00
CA LYS A 231 23.16 -14.62 -1.02
C LYS A 231 22.06 -15.26 -1.86
N LYS A 232 20.95 -14.55 -2.06
CA LYS A 232 19.82 -14.97 -2.91
C LYS A 232 19.91 -14.46 -4.35
N SER A 233 20.83 -13.54 -4.63
CA SER A 233 20.98 -12.94 -5.96
C SER A 233 21.72 -13.89 -6.91
N LYS A 234 21.23 -14.00 -8.15
CA LYS A 234 21.93 -14.69 -9.22
C LYS A 234 22.73 -13.65 -10.00
N ASN A 235 24.03 -13.88 -10.19
CA ASN A 235 24.82 -13.07 -11.09
C ASN A 235 24.33 -13.29 -12.53
N GLN A 236 23.89 -12.22 -13.19
CA GLN A 236 23.67 -12.21 -14.63
C GLN A 236 24.96 -11.73 -15.30
N THR A 237 25.80 -12.67 -15.71
CA THR A 237 27.00 -12.35 -16.50
C THR A 237 26.65 -12.38 -17.98
N THR A 238 26.58 -11.21 -18.61
CA THR A 238 26.43 -11.12 -20.07
C THR A 238 27.78 -11.43 -20.70
N LYS A 239 27.88 -12.52 -21.47
CA LYS A 239 29.08 -12.82 -22.27
C LYS A 239 29.09 -11.98 -23.54
N THR A 240 29.99 -11.02 -23.62
CA THR A 240 30.32 -10.23 -24.82
C THR A 240 31.75 -10.53 -25.24
N LYS A 241 32.17 -10.11 -26.45
CA LYS A 241 33.58 -10.24 -26.91
C LYS A 241 34.60 -9.64 -25.94
N ILE A 242 34.21 -8.62 -25.17
CA ILE A 242 35.05 -7.94 -24.18
C ILE A 242 35.12 -8.75 -22.87
N SER A 243 34.06 -9.47 -22.51
CA SER A 243 34.00 -10.30 -21.30
C SER A 243 34.25 -11.80 -21.58
N GLU A 244 34.90 -12.11 -22.70
CA GLU A 244 35.28 -13.48 -23.07
C GLU A 244 36.37 -14.03 -22.14
N LYS A 245 37.29 -13.16 -21.68
CA LYS A 245 38.36 -13.50 -20.75
C LYS A 245 37.92 -13.27 -19.30
N SER A 246 38.58 -13.96 -18.37
CA SER A 246 38.38 -13.75 -16.94
C SER A 246 38.73 -12.30 -16.57
N ALA A 247 38.06 -11.73 -15.57
CA ALA A 247 38.36 -10.38 -15.10
C ALA A 247 39.85 -10.20 -14.73
N LEU A 248 40.49 -11.25 -14.18
CA LEU A 248 41.92 -11.22 -13.86
C LEU A 248 42.80 -11.27 -15.12
N ASP A 249 42.40 -12.04 -16.14
CA ASP A 249 43.15 -12.15 -17.39
C ASP A 249 43.07 -10.85 -18.20
N SER A 250 41.89 -10.22 -18.24
CA SER A 250 41.69 -8.91 -18.88
C SER A 250 42.47 -7.79 -18.19
N LEU A 251 42.58 -7.80 -16.85
CA LEU A 251 43.33 -6.78 -16.12
C LEU A 251 44.86 -6.95 -16.21
N ASN A 252 45.32 -8.17 -16.47
CA ASN A 252 46.74 -8.49 -16.59
C ASN A 252 47.25 -8.53 -18.04
N GLU A 253 46.37 -8.37 -19.03
CA GLU A 253 46.79 -8.20 -20.42
C GLU A 253 47.37 -6.80 -20.65
N THR A 254 48.69 -6.70 -20.56
CA THR A 254 49.48 -5.48 -20.83
C THR A 254 49.53 -5.07 -22.31
N LYS A 255 48.69 -5.66 -23.17
CA LYS A 255 48.81 -5.55 -24.63
C LYS A 255 48.14 -4.30 -25.22
N ASP A 256 47.30 -3.61 -24.45
CA ASP A 256 46.54 -2.42 -24.88
C ASP A 256 47.07 -1.10 -24.24
N LEU A 257 48.24 -1.14 -23.59
CA LEU A 257 48.84 0.02 -22.90
C LEU A 257 49.96 0.74 -23.69
N TYR A 258 50.15 0.39 -24.97
CA TYR A 258 51.09 1.06 -25.88
C TYR A 258 50.46 1.35 -27.24
#